data_AF-A0A7C1F2S6-F1
#
_entry.id   AF-A0A7C1F2S6-F1
#
_cell.length_a   1.000
_cell.length_b   1.000
_cell.length_c   1.000
_cell.angle_alpha   90.00
_cell.angle_beta   90.00
_cell.angle_gamma   90.00
#
_symmetry.space_group_name_H-M   'P 1'
#
loop_
_entity.id
_entity.type
_entity.pdbx_description
1 polymer ?
#
loop_
_entity_poly.entity_id
_entity_poly.type
_entity_poly.pdbx_seq_one_letter_code
_entity_poly.pdbx_strand_id
1 'polypeptide(L)'
;MKPPRTFGLSIAIVATVFLFTIVPLLQLAFVMLINARTSSIDFSSVTGESEPVSPLFSGGNFGGISNELLLFQTLLGIIFLIIAIFAWRGRPASIRGLMSIAVIVMTVFYVRDSFTALFLPTPITQGIDSGQEIGRALQCARFMGNLLVTLYFLWYINRGPARAFYRGYYLDDKMPEAQQDRDPVVS
;
A
#
# COMPACT_ATOMS: atom_id res chain seq x y z
N MET A 1 -30.50 1.38 -14.75
CA MET A 1 -30.34 1.38 -13.26
C MET A 1 -28.86 1.38 -12.87
N LYS A 2 -28.46 1.98 -11.73
CA LYS A 2 -27.04 1.96 -11.31
C LYS A 2 -26.64 0.55 -10.81
N PRO A 3 -25.52 -0.02 -11.29
CA PRO A 3 -25.01 -1.27 -10.75
C PRO A 3 -24.69 -1.12 -9.25
N PRO A 4 -25.18 -2.02 -8.38
CA PRO A 4 -24.77 -2.03 -6.99
C PRO A 4 -23.27 -2.32 -6.89
N ARG A 5 -22.63 -1.77 -5.84
CA ARG A 5 -21.22 -2.04 -5.55
C ARG A 5 -21.05 -3.53 -5.28
N THR A 6 -20.10 -4.17 -5.95
CA THR A 6 -19.79 -5.56 -5.64
C THR A 6 -18.93 -5.64 -4.39
N PHE A 7 -19.29 -6.55 -3.49
CA PHE A 7 -18.57 -6.76 -2.23
C PHE A 7 -17.06 -6.99 -2.45
N GLY A 8 -16.70 -7.75 -3.49
CA GLY A 8 -15.29 -8.01 -3.81
C GLY A 8 -14.51 -6.77 -4.26
N LEU A 9 -15.14 -5.78 -4.89
CA LEU A 9 -14.46 -4.53 -5.25
C LEU A 9 -14.15 -3.72 -3.98
N SER A 10 -15.12 -3.66 -3.07
CA SER A 10 -14.94 -2.98 -1.78
C SER A 10 -13.81 -3.61 -0.97
N ILE A 11 -13.77 -4.95 -0.89
CA ILE A 11 -12.66 -5.67 -0.25
C ILE A 11 -11.33 -5.34 -0.92
N ALA A 12 -11.27 -5.36 -2.25
CA ALA A 12 -10.02 -5.10 -2.98
C ALA A 12 -9.50 -3.67 -2.72
N ILE A 13 -10.38 -2.66 -2.70
CA ILE A 13 -9.99 -1.28 -2.39
C ILE A 13 -9.56 -1.16 -0.92
N VAL A 14 -10.32 -1.73 0.03
CA VAL A 14 -9.95 -1.67 1.45
C VAL A 14 -8.62 -2.38 1.70
N ALA A 15 -8.41 -3.56 1.13
CA ALA A 15 -7.17 -4.32 1.28
C ALA A 15 -5.97 -3.55 0.73
N THR A 16 -6.10 -2.92 -0.45
CA THR A 16 -5.02 -2.12 -1.03
C THR A 16 -4.74 -0.85 -0.21
N VAL A 17 -5.76 -0.14 0.28
CA VAL A 17 -5.57 1.02 1.18
C VAL A 17 -4.90 0.60 2.49
N PHE A 18 -5.35 -0.51 3.07
CA PHE A 18 -4.77 -1.01 4.31
C PHE A 18 -3.29 -1.34 4.14
N LEU A 19 -2.96 -2.04 3.05
CA LEU A 19 -1.62 -2.55 2.80
C LEU A 19 -0.64 -1.45 2.34
N PHE A 20 -1.07 -0.55 1.46
CA PHE A 20 -0.19 0.47 0.86
C PHE A 20 -0.18 1.81 1.59
N THR A 21 -1.13 2.08 2.48
CA THR A 21 -1.21 3.33 3.23
C THR A 21 -1.20 3.11 4.73
N ILE A 22 -2.13 2.33 5.28
CA ILE A 22 -2.29 2.22 6.74
C ILE A 22 -1.09 1.53 7.39
N VAL A 23 -0.72 0.34 6.91
CA VAL A 23 0.41 -0.43 7.47
C VAL A 23 1.75 0.36 7.38
N PRO A 24 2.13 0.94 6.24
CA PRO A 24 3.35 1.74 6.12
C PRO A 24 3.36 3.00 7.01
N LEU A 25 2.25 3.73 7.08
CA LEU A 25 2.15 4.90 7.95
C LEU A 25 2.21 4.51 9.43
N LEU A 26 1.63 3.38 9.80
CA LEU A 26 1.71 2.85 11.15
C LEU A 26 3.17 2.50 11.50
N GLN A 27 3.89 1.83 10.60
CA GLN A 27 5.31 1.53 10.77
C GLN A 27 6.14 2.81 10.93
N LEU A 28 5.88 3.81 10.10
CA LEU A 28 6.52 5.11 10.19
C LEU A 28 6.25 5.77 11.55
N ALA A 29 4.99 5.76 12.00
CA ALA A 29 4.60 6.30 13.29
C ALA A 29 5.31 5.58 14.44
N PHE A 30 5.45 4.25 14.39
CA PHE A 30 6.22 3.50 15.39
C PHE A 30 7.70 3.88 15.38
N VAL A 31 8.33 4.00 14.21
CA VAL A 31 9.74 4.41 14.11
C VAL A 31 9.94 5.82 14.67
N MET A 32 9.05 6.76 14.33
CA MET A 32 9.09 8.12 14.86
C MET A 32 8.86 8.15 16.37
N LEU A 33 7.93 7.35 16.89
CA LEU A 33 7.66 7.25 18.32
C LEU A 33 8.88 6.71 19.08
N ILE A 34 9.54 5.68 18.55
CA ILE A 34 10.77 5.12 19.13
C ILE A 34 11.85 6.21 19.14
N ASN A 35 12.09 6.89 18.02
CA ASN A 35 13.08 7.95 17.93
C ASN A 35 12.80 9.12 18.91
N ALA A 36 11.54 9.53 19.03
CA ALA A 36 11.11 10.55 19.99
C ALA A 36 11.34 10.11 21.45
N ARG A 37 11.17 8.83 21.76
CA ARG A 37 11.46 8.28 23.09
C ARG A 37 12.95 8.18 23.35
N THR A 38 13.73 7.68 22.41
CA THR A 38 15.18 7.51 22.58
C THR A 38 15.89 8.86 22.69
N SER A 39 15.48 9.88 21.94
CA SER A 39 16.02 11.24 22.04
C SER A 39 15.69 11.95 23.36
N SER A 40 14.64 11.52 24.06
CA SER A 40 14.29 12.05 25.39
C SER A 40 15.08 11.42 26.53
N ILE A 41 15.85 10.36 26.27
CA ILE A 41 16.65 9.67 27.28
C ILE A 41 18.09 10.18 27.17
N ASP A 42 18.56 10.86 28.22
CA ASP A 42 19.94 11.33 28.31
C ASP A 42 20.85 10.20 28.81
N PHE A 43 21.42 9.44 27.87
CA PHE A 43 22.29 8.30 28.18
C PHE A 43 23.62 8.69 28.83
N SER A 44 23.96 9.98 28.87
CA SER A 44 25.17 10.50 29.54
C SER A 44 25.20 10.16 31.04
N SER A 45 24.04 9.97 31.66
CA SER A 45 23.91 9.66 33.09
C SER A 45 24.17 8.19 33.46
N VAL A 46 24.16 7.26 32.50
CA VAL A 46 24.20 5.81 32.77
C VAL A 46 25.60 5.21 32.56
N THR A 47 26.41 5.76 31.65
CA THR A 47 27.75 5.23 31.35
C THR A 47 28.89 5.93 32.10
N GLY A 48 28.63 7.07 32.77
CA GLY A 48 29.65 7.79 33.54
C GLY A 48 30.77 8.40 32.69
N GLU A 49 30.67 8.31 31.35
CA GLU A 49 31.60 8.91 30.40
C GLU A 49 31.04 10.23 29.88
N SER A 50 31.89 11.27 29.86
CA SER A 50 31.58 12.63 29.42
C SER A 50 31.41 12.78 27.90
N GLU A 51 31.51 11.68 27.15
CA GLU A 51 31.30 11.65 25.71
C GLU A 51 29.82 11.27 25.44
N PRO A 52 29.08 12.03 24.62
CA PRO A 52 27.72 11.68 24.27
C PRO A 52 27.72 10.35 23.51
N VAL A 53 27.40 9.27 24.22
CA VAL A 53 27.26 7.94 23.62
C VAL A 53 26.17 8.04 22.57
N SER A 54 26.59 8.00 21.30
CA SER A 54 25.66 8.01 20.19
C SER A 54 24.70 6.82 20.35
N PRO A 55 23.39 6.98 20.10
CA PRO A 55 22.40 5.90 20.17
C PRO A 55 22.74 4.68 19.28
N LEU A 56 23.77 4.82 18.43
CA LEU A 56 24.49 3.74 17.75
C LEU A 56 24.94 2.58 18.67
N PHE A 57 25.26 2.84 19.95
CA PHE A 57 25.73 1.82 20.90
C PHE A 57 24.61 1.10 21.68
N SER A 58 23.34 1.56 21.59
CA SER A 58 22.21 0.89 22.27
C SER A 58 21.60 -0.26 21.45
N GLY A 59 22.31 -0.78 20.44
CA GLY A 59 21.91 -1.97 19.67
C GLY A 59 20.82 -1.76 18.62
N GLY A 60 20.40 -0.53 18.33
CA GLY A 60 19.37 -0.25 17.33
C GLY A 60 19.74 0.90 16.41
N ASN A 61 20.31 0.59 15.24
CA ASN A 61 20.48 1.60 14.19
C ASN A 61 19.13 1.91 13.53
N PHE A 62 18.31 2.73 14.20
CA PHE A 62 17.06 3.25 13.65
C PHE A 62 17.26 4.47 12.73
N GLY A 63 18.51 4.96 12.60
CA GLY A 63 18.88 6.14 11.81
C GLY A 63 19.17 5.87 10.33
N GLY A 64 19.06 4.63 9.87
CA GLY A 64 19.37 4.25 8.48
C GLY A 64 18.35 4.67 7.42
N ILE A 65 17.21 5.24 7.81
CA ILE A 65 16.16 5.66 6.86
C ILE A 65 16.26 7.17 6.66
N SER A 66 16.66 7.59 5.46
CA SER A 66 16.73 9.00 5.09
C SER A 66 15.38 9.68 5.32
N ASN A 67 15.38 10.85 5.98
CA ASN A 67 14.20 11.69 6.16
C ASN A 67 13.50 12.01 4.83
N GLU A 68 14.27 12.12 3.75
CA GLU A 68 13.75 12.36 2.40
C GLU A 68 12.91 11.17 1.91
N LEU A 69 13.37 9.95 2.17
CA LEU A 69 12.66 8.72 1.82
C LEU A 69 11.36 8.59 2.62
N LEU A 70 11.40 8.94 3.91
CA LEU A 70 10.21 8.96 4.76
C LEU A 70 9.16 9.96 4.28
N LEU A 71 9.60 11.17 3.91
CA LEU A 71 8.72 12.20 3.39
C LEU A 71 8.13 11.77 2.04
N PHE A 72 8.95 11.20 1.15
CA PHE A 72 8.50 10.68 -0.14
C PHE A 72 7.48 9.54 0.02
N GLN A 73 7.74 8.59 0.90
CA GLN A 73 6.82 7.48 1.18
C GLN A 73 5.49 7.99 1.76
N THR A 74 5.54 8.98 2.65
CA THR A 74 4.35 9.61 3.22
C THR A 74 3.51 10.28 2.14
N LEU A 75 4.14 11.06 1.26
CA LEU A 75 3.47 11.73 0.13
C LEU A 75 2.83 10.71 -0.81
N LEU A 76 3.54 9.63 -1.17
CA LEU A 76 2.99 8.56 -1.99
C LEU A 76 1.77 7.90 -1.33
N GLY A 77 1.83 7.64 -0.02
CA GLY A 77 0.71 7.08 0.75
C GLY A 77 -0.52 7.98 0.74
N ILE A 78 -0.34 9.30 0.88
CA ILE A 78 -1.43 10.29 0.83
C ILE A 78 -2.02 10.37 -0.58
N ILE A 79 -1.19 10.45 -1.62
CA ILE A 79 -1.64 10.47 -3.01
C ILE A 79 -2.45 9.22 -3.33
N PHE A 80 -1.94 8.05 -2.92
CA PHE A 80 -2.65 6.78 -3.10
C PHE A 80 -4.01 6.77 -2.38
N LEU A 81 -4.07 7.28 -1.14
CA LEU A 81 -5.32 7.36 -0.38
C LEU A 81 -6.36 8.24 -1.09
N ILE A 82 -5.93 9.39 -1.64
CA ILE A 82 -6.81 10.28 -2.41
C ILE A 82 -7.37 9.54 -3.64
N ILE A 83 -6.51 8.85 -4.39
CA ILE A 83 -6.93 8.05 -5.55
C ILE A 83 -7.91 6.96 -5.11
N ALA A 84 -7.67 6.30 -3.98
CA ALA A 84 -8.54 5.27 -3.45
C ALA A 84 -9.92 5.81 -3.03
N ILE A 85 -9.99 7.01 -2.43
CA ILE A 85 -11.26 7.68 -2.10
C ILE A 85 -12.05 7.99 -3.38
N PHE A 86 -11.38 8.49 -4.42
CA PHE A 86 -12.01 8.70 -5.73
C PHE A 86 -12.47 7.37 -6.35
N ALA A 87 -11.65 6.31 -6.26
CA ALA A 87 -11.97 4.98 -6.76
C ALA A 87 -13.17 4.36 -6.04
N TRP A 88 -13.30 4.62 -4.72
CA TRP A 88 -14.43 4.21 -3.90
C TRP A 88 -15.73 4.90 -4.32
N ARG A 89 -15.64 6.17 -4.74
CA ARG A 89 -16.79 6.92 -5.25
C ARG A 89 -17.24 6.43 -6.63
N GLY A 90 -16.32 5.87 -7.44
CA GLY A 90 -16.63 5.18 -8.69
C GLY A 90 -16.81 6.05 -9.93
N ARG A 91 -16.48 7.36 -9.87
CA ARG A 91 -16.55 8.29 -11.02
C ARG A 91 -15.36 9.25 -11.04
N PRO A 92 -14.71 9.50 -12.19
CA PRO A 92 -14.97 8.99 -13.56
C PRO A 92 -14.45 7.57 -13.88
N ALA A 93 -14.86 7.01 -15.04
CA ALA A 93 -14.45 5.68 -15.52
C ALA A 93 -12.92 5.52 -15.70
N SER A 94 -12.22 6.64 -15.92
CA SER A 94 -10.76 6.69 -15.99
C SER A 94 -10.08 6.37 -14.65
N ILE A 95 -10.77 6.55 -13.51
CA ILE A 95 -10.20 6.21 -12.19
C ILE A 95 -9.84 4.73 -12.12
N ARG A 96 -10.57 3.86 -12.84
CA ARG A 96 -10.23 2.43 -12.89
C ARG A 96 -8.79 2.22 -13.33
N GLY A 97 -8.40 2.87 -14.43
CA GLY A 97 -7.03 2.81 -14.96
C GLY A 97 -6.03 3.48 -14.03
N LEU A 98 -6.38 4.67 -13.51
CA LEU A 98 -5.53 5.41 -12.58
C LEU A 98 -5.21 4.61 -11.31
N MET A 99 -6.22 3.96 -10.71
CA MET A 99 -6.05 3.11 -9.53
C MET A 99 -5.22 1.86 -9.86
N SER A 100 -5.43 1.22 -11.01
CA SER A 100 -4.59 0.10 -11.44
C SER A 100 -3.12 0.50 -11.61
N ILE A 101 -2.86 1.64 -12.25
CA ILE A 101 -1.50 2.17 -12.41
C ILE A 101 -0.90 2.50 -11.04
N ALA A 102 -1.65 3.19 -10.17
CA ALA A 102 -1.19 3.54 -8.84
C ALA A 102 -0.83 2.31 -8.00
N VAL A 103 -1.68 1.26 -8.03
CA VAL A 103 -1.41 -0.02 -7.37
C VAL A 103 -0.13 -0.65 -7.93
N ILE A 104 0.03 -0.74 -9.25
CA ILE A 104 1.24 -1.31 -9.87
C ILE A 104 2.50 -0.53 -9.47
N VAL A 105 2.44 0.80 -9.54
CA VAL A 105 3.56 1.69 -9.18
C VAL A 105 3.94 1.47 -7.71
N MET A 106 2.97 1.47 -6.79
CA MET A 106 3.22 1.20 -5.37
C MET A 106 3.86 -0.18 -5.18
N THR A 107 3.33 -1.21 -5.83
CA THR A 107 3.88 -2.56 -5.75
C THR A 107 5.33 -2.61 -6.23
N VAL A 108 5.69 -1.95 -7.33
CA VAL A 108 7.07 -1.91 -7.82
C VAL A 108 8.00 -1.27 -6.79
N PHE A 109 7.60 -0.15 -6.17
CA PHE A 109 8.38 0.46 -5.09
C PHE A 109 8.56 -0.49 -3.90
N TYR A 110 7.48 -1.10 -3.40
CA TYR A 110 7.58 -2.04 -2.27
C TYR A 110 8.41 -3.28 -2.59
N VAL A 111 8.32 -3.80 -3.81
CA VAL A 111 9.13 -4.91 -4.29
C VAL A 111 10.59 -4.49 -4.28
N ARG A 112 10.94 -3.36 -4.93
CA ARG A 112 12.31 -2.83 -4.93
C ARG A 112 12.87 -2.72 -3.52
N ASP A 113 12.12 -2.12 -2.60
CA ASP A 113 12.57 -1.91 -1.21
C ASP A 113 12.77 -3.25 -0.49
N SER A 114 11.87 -4.21 -0.70
CA SER A 114 11.99 -5.56 -0.15
C SER A 114 13.23 -6.29 -0.69
N PHE A 115 13.52 -6.14 -1.98
CA PHE A 115 14.73 -6.69 -2.57
C PHE A 115 15.98 -6.03 -1.96
N THR A 116 16.03 -4.70 -1.87
CA THR A 116 17.20 -4.03 -1.28
C THR A 116 17.47 -4.50 0.16
N ALA A 117 16.44 -4.69 0.97
CA ALA A 117 16.59 -5.16 2.34
C ALA A 117 17.06 -6.63 2.43
N LEU A 118 16.57 -7.50 1.53
CA LEU A 118 16.94 -8.91 1.51
C LEU A 118 18.36 -9.17 1.01
N PHE A 119 18.90 -8.28 0.15
CA PHE A 119 20.23 -8.43 -0.45
C PHE A 119 21.31 -7.57 0.22
N LEU A 120 20.97 -6.78 1.25
CA LEU A 120 21.97 -6.07 2.03
C LEU A 120 22.79 -7.07 2.87
N PRO A 121 24.13 -7.07 2.79
CA PRO A 121 24.96 -7.96 3.60
C PRO A 121 24.78 -7.66 5.10
N THR A 122 24.47 -8.67 5.90
CA THR A 122 24.46 -8.53 7.36
C THR A 122 25.91 -8.48 7.88
N PRO A 123 26.31 -7.43 8.61
CA PRO A 123 27.66 -7.34 9.14
C PRO A 123 27.87 -8.44 10.20
N ILE A 124 28.82 -9.35 9.93
CA ILE A 124 29.15 -10.52 10.76
C ILE A 124 29.53 -10.11 12.20
N THR A 125 29.95 -8.86 12.39
CA THR A 125 30.36 -8.27 13.66
C THR A 125 29.20 -7.99 14.64
N GLN A 126 27.94 -8.05 14.20
CA GLN A 126 26.78 -7.75 15.06
C GLN A 126 26.14 -8.98 15.73
N GLY A 127 26.68 -10.19 15.51
CA GLY A 127 26.12 -11.43 16.05
C GLY A 127 24.78 -11.81 15.40
N ILE A 128 24.32 -13.04 15.65
CA ILE A 128 22.98 -13.48 15.22
C ILE A 128 21.98 -12.97 16.27
N ASP A 129 21.33 -11.86 15.96
CA ASP A 129 20.24 -11.33 16.79
C ASP A 129 18.90 -11.93 16.35
N SER A 130 18.12 -12.44 17.32
CA SER A 130 16.77 -12.96 17.11
C SER A 130 15.83 -11.91 16.52
N GLY A 131 16.07 -10.62 16.78
CA GLY A 131 15.32 -9.51 16.20
C GLY A 131 15.46 -9.41 14.67
N GLN A 132 16.64 -9.71 14.13
CA GLN A 132 16.89 -9.63 12.68
C GLN A 132 16.15 -10.75 11.92
N GLU A 133 16.14 -11.97 12.45
CA GLU A 133 15.40 -13.09 11.84
C GLU A 133 13.89 -12.87 11.85
N ILE A 134 13.33 -12.34 12.94
CA ILE A 134 11.92 -11.95 12.99
C ILE A 134 11.61 -10.85 11.96
N GLY A 135 12.47 -9.83 11.87
CA GLY A 135 12.33 -8.76 10.88
C GLY A 135 12.32 -9.30 9.45
N ARG A 136 13.23 -10.21 9.13
CA ARG A 136 13.33 -10.87 7.83
C ARG A 136 12.09 -11.71 7.50
N ALA A 137 11.60 -12.51 8.45
CA ALA A 137 10.39 -13.30 8.28
C ALA A 137 9.15 -12.42 8.02
N LEU A 138 8.99 -11.33 8.80
CA LEU A 138 7.93 -10.35 8.59
C LEU A 138 8.04 -9.66 7.23
N GLN A 139 9.25 -9.37 6.77
CA GLN A 139 9.48 -8.75 5.48
C GLN A 139 9.12 -9.70 4.32
N CYS A 140 9.45 -10.98 4.42
CA CYS A 140 9.00 -12.02 3.48
C CYS A 140 7.48 -12.14 3.44
N ALA A 141 6.83 -12.19 4.61
CA ALA A 141 5.36 -12.26 4.70
C ALA A 141 4.70 -11.03 4.07
N ARG A 142 5.25 -9.83 4.34
CA ARG A 142 4.80 -8.58 3.72
C ARG A 142 4.99 -8.58 2.21
N PHE A 143 6.12 -9.07 1.71
CA PHE A 143 6.38 -9.17 0.28
C PHE A 143 5.35 -10.08 -0.41
N MET A 144 5.07 -11.25 0.16
CA MET A 144 4.02 -12.15 -0.33
C MET A 144 2.63 -11.51 -0.28
N GLY A 145 2.30 -10.85 0.84
CA GLY A 145 1.02 -10.15 1.00
C GLY A 145 0.83 -9.04 -0.05
N ASN A 146 1.87 -8.24 -0.32
CA ASN A 146 1.86 -7.21 -1.37
C ASN A 146 1.51 -7.81 -2.73
N LEU A 147 2.22 -8.88 -3.13
CA LEU A 147 2.00 -9.51 -4.43
C LEU A 147 0.60 -10.10 -4.55
N LEU A 148 0.13 -10.83 -3.53
CA LEU A 148 -1.19 -11.44 -3.52
C LEU A 148 -2.30 -10.40 -3.59
N VAL A 149 -2.24 -9.33 -2.80
CA VAL A 149 -3.25 -8.26 -2.81
C VAL A 149 -3.24 -7.50 -4.13
N THR A 150 -2.05 -7.21 -4.68
CA THR A 150 -1.92 -6.57 -6.01
C THR A 150 -2.55 -7.42 -7.09
N LEU A 151 -2.21 -8.71 -7.14
CA LEU A 151 -2.72 -9.64 -8.14
C LEU A 151 -4.23 -9.82 -8.00
N TYR A 152 -4.73 -9.97 -6.76
CA TYR A 152 -6.15 -10.04 -6.47
C TYR A 152 -6.90 -8.80 -6.95
N PHE A 153 -6.36 -7.60 -6.66
CA PHE A 153 -6.95 -6.34 -7.10
C PHE A 153 -7.02 -6.24 -8.63
N LEU A 154 -5.89 -6.50 -9.31
CA LEU A 154 -5.82 -6.43 -10.78
C LEU A 154 -6.70 -7.47 -11.46
N TRP A 155 -6.77 -8.67 -10.91
CA TRP A 155 -7.67 -9.71 -11.38
C TRP A 155 -9.14 -9.29 -11.22
N TYR A 156 -9.50 -8.76 -10.05
CA TYR A 156 -10.88 -8.39 -9.74
C TYR A 156 -11.37 -7.19 -10.56
N ILE A 157 -10.54 -6.15 -10.69
CA ILE A 157 -10.90 -4.93 -11.45
C ILE A 157 -11.07 -5.21 -12.96
N ASN A 158 -10.49 -6.32 -13.43
CA ASN A 158 -10.63 -6.78 -14.80
C ASN A 158 -11.91 -7.61 -15.04
N ARG A 159 -12.62 -8.06 -13.99
CA ARG A 159 -13.87 -8.81 -14.13
C ARG A 159 -15.06 -7.93 -14.55
N GLY A 160 -16.03 -8.55 -15.22
CA GLY A 160 -17.26 -7.91 -15.74
C GLY A 160 -18.03 -7.05 -14.72
N PRO A 161 -18.27 -7.52 -13.48
CA PRO A 161 -19.02 -6.73 -12.50
C PRO A 161 -18.34 -5.41 -12.11
N ALA A 162 -17.01 -5.42 -11.95
CA ALA A 162 -16.25 -4.20 -11.68
C ALA A 162 -16.29 -3.22 -12.87
N ARG A 163 -16.22 -3.74 -14.10
CA ARG A 163 -16.35 -2.91 -15.32
C ARG A 163 -17.72 -2.22 -15.40
N ALA A 164 -18.79 -2.92 -15.03
CA ALA A 164 -20.14 -2.34 -15.00
C ALA A 164 -20.25 -1.20 -13.96
N PHE A 165 -19.67 -1.38 -12.77
CA PHE A 165 -19.65 -0.35 -11.73
C PHE A 165 -19.00 0.96 -12.21
N TYR A 166 -17.80 0.89 -12.80
CA TYR A 166 -17.08 2.09 -13.27
C TYR A 166 -17.67 2.71 -14.54
N ARG A 167 -18.42 1.94 -15.36
CA ARG A 167 -19.14 2.48 -16.53
C ARG A 167 -20.40 3.25 -16.13
N GLY A 168 -21.00 2.93 -14.98
CA GLY A 168 -22.16 3.66 -14.44
C GLY A 168 -23.51 3.29 -15.07
N TYR A 169 -23.55 2.36 -16.03
CA TYR A 169 -24.76 1.80 -16.65
C TYR A 169 -24.51 0.35 -17.12
N TYR A 170 -25.57 -0.44 -17.23
CA TYR A 170 -25.53 -1.78 -17.84
C TYR A 170 -25.68 -1.67 -19.36
N LEU A 171 -25.09 -2.60 -20.13
CA LEU A 171 -25.09 -2.58 -21.60
C LEU A 171 -26.50 -2.57 -22.22
N ASP A 172 -27.52 -3.07 -21.51
CA ASP A 172 -28.91 -3.06 -21.98
C ASP A 172 -29.58 -1.68 -22.00
N ASP A 173 -29.11 -0.70 -21.21
CA ASP A 173 -29.70 0.66 -21.17
C ASP A 173 -29.41 1.47 -22.46
N LYS A 174 -28.64 0.92 -23.42
CA LYS A 174 -28.31 1.55 -24.71
C LYS A 174 -28.69 0.71 -25.92
N MET A 175 -29.67 -0.19 -25.82
CA MET A 175 -30.33 -0.63 -27.05
C MET A 175 -31.02 0.61 -27.65
N PRO A 176 -30.60 1.08 -28.83
CA PRO A 176 -31.24 2.22 -29.44
C PRO A 176 -32.69 1.84 -29.74
N GLU A 177 -33.62 2.75 -29.51
CA GLU A 177 -35.04 2.68 -29.91
C GLU A 177 -35.24 2.19 -31.37
N ALA A 178 -34.19 2.24 -32.20
CA ALA A 178 -34.10 1.68 -33.54
C ALA A 178 -34.43 0.17 -33.68
N GLN A 179 -34.43 -0.60 -32.58
CA GLN A 179 -34.80 -2.02 -32.62
C GLN A 179 -36.23 -2.29 -32.15
N GLN A 180 -36.85 -1.33 -31.46
CA GLN A 180 -38.24 -1.42 -31.01
C GLN A 180 -39.25 -1.09 -32.13
N ASP A 181 -38.78 -0.46 -33.22
CA ASP A 181 -39.55 -0.13 -34.42
C ASP A 181 -39.51 -1.22 -35.51
N ARG A 182 -38.92 -2.40 -35.21
CA ARG A 182 -38.76 -3.51 -36.17
C ARG A 182 -39.57 -4.77 -35.87
N ASP A 183 -40.40 -4.75 -34.85
CA ASP A 183 -41.35 -5.84 -34.61
C ASP A 183 -42.67 -5.50 -35.32
N PRO A 184 -42.95 -6.04 -36.53
CA PRO A 184 -44.26 -5.89 -37.13
C PRO A 184 -45.28 -6.59 -36.22
N VAL A 185 -46.34 -5.85 -35.88
CA VAL A 185 -47.54 -6.38 -35.24
C VAL A 185 -48.13 -7.43 -36.18
N VAL A 186 -47.82 -8.70 -35.95
CA VAL A 186 -48.52 -9.81 -36.61
C VAL A 186 -49.85 -9.96 -35.88
N SER A 187 -50.87 -9.33 -36.47
CA SER A 187 -52.29 -9.45 -36.10
C SER A 187 -52.85 -10.81 -36.46
#